data_AF-A0A7Y6DLG1-F1
#
_entry.id   AF-A0A7Y6DLG1-F1
#
_cell.length_a   1.000
_cell.length_b   1.000
_cell.length_c   1.000
_cell.angle_alpha   90.00
_cell.angle_beta   90.00
_cell.angle_gamma   90.00
#
_symmetry.space_group_name_H-M   'P 1'
#
loop_
_entity.id
_entity.type
_entity.pdbx_description
1 polymer ?
#
loop_
_entity_poly.entity_id
_entity_poly.type
_entity_poly.pdbx_seq_one_letter_code
_entity_poly.pdbx_strand_id
1 'polypeptide(L)'
;MTEHTTFRELEDAHDREASAARDRIEQAEEHIHYYRSQMIRMQEHFYDIARSAGVQDDPRFQHELRRVTTQIDDNVSEATRVVIRFDDERTEMTTRHRREREELRERLRQTGAAQ
;
A
#
# COMPACT_ATOMS: atom_id res chain seq x y z
N MET A 1 -15.36 -36.09 11.00
CA MET A 1 -16.05 -34.84 10.57
C MET A 1 -15.33 -33.56 10.99
N THR A 2 -14.33 -33.60 11.87
CA THR A 2 -13.62 -32.42 12.39
C THR A 2 -12.55 -31.87 11.44
N GLU A 3 -11.90 -32.72 10.65
CA GLU A 3 -10.72 -32.34 9.84
C GLU A 3 -11.04 -31.47 8.61
N HIS A 4 -12.20 -31.66 7.97
CA HIS A 4 -12.63 -30.81 6.86
C HIS A 4 -13.08 -29.42 7.33
N THR A 5 -13.63 -29.33 8.54
CA THR A 5 -14.01 -28.06 9.17
C THR A 5 -12.76 -27.23 9.47
N THR A 6 -11.71 -27.85 10.01
CA THR A 6 -10.42 -27.18 10.28
C THR A 6 -9.70 -26.73 9.01
N PHE A 7 -9.83 -27.47 7.90
CA PHE A 7 -9.27 -27.06 6.60
C PHE A 7 -9.98 -25.81 6.05
N ARG A 8 -11.31 -25.81 6.10
CA ARG A 8 -12.11 -24.67 5.67
C ARG A 8 -11.87 -23.43 6.52
N GLU A 9 -11.77 -23.58 7.84
CA GLU A 9 -11.46 -22.48 8.76
C GLU A 9 -10.09 -21.84 8.47
N LEU A 10 -9.10 -22.64 8.07
CA LEU A 10 -7.78 -22.14 7.64
C LEU A 10 -7.87 -21.36 6.33
N GLU A 11 -8.57 -21.89 5.32
CA GLU A 11 -8.78 -21.17 4.04
C GLU A 11 -9.52 -19.85 4.28
N ASP A 12 -10.60 -19.87 5.06
CA ASP A 12 -11.37 -18.67 5.41
C ASP A 12 -10.52 -17.64 6.20
N ALA A 13 -9.55 -18.09 7.00
CA ALA A 13 -8.64 -17.21 7.71
C ALA A 13 -7.61 -16.56 6.77
N HIS A 14 -6.98 -17.35 5.89
CA HIS A 14 -6.03 -16.87 4.89
C HIS A 14 -6.68 -15.87 3.92
N ASP A 15 -7.90 -16.14 3.47
CA ASP A 15 -8.63 -15.26 2.54
C ASP A 15 -8.98 -13.93 3.21
N ARG A 16 -9.38 -13.95 4.49
CA ARG A 16 -9.63 -12.73 5.28
C ARG A 16 -8.37 -11.91 5.47
N GLU A 17 -7.25 -12.56 5.80
CA GLU A 17 -5.97 -11.86 5.99
C GLU A 17 -5.46 -11.26 4.68
N ALA A 18 -5.57 -12.00 3.57
CA ALA A 18 -5.21 -11.51 2.24
C ALA A 18 -6.07 -10.33 1.78
N SER A 19 -7.38 -10.39 2.03
CA SER A 19 -8.30 -9.27 1.76
C SER A 19 -7.92 -8.05 2.60
N ALA A 20 -7.73 -8.22 3.91
CA ALA A 20 -7.39 -7.11 4.79
C ALA A 20 -6.03 -6.46 4.42
N ALA A 21 -5.04 -7.25 4.01
CA ALA A 21 -3.76 -6.74 3.52
C ALA A 21 -3.93 -5.94 2.23
N ARG A 22 -4.74 -6.44 1.29
CA ARG A 22 -5.05 -5.75 0.04
C ARG A 22 -5.78 -4.42 0.30
N ASP A 23 -6.80 -4.42 1.14
CA ASP A 23 -7.58 -3.22 1.46
C ASP A 23 -6.72 -2.12 2.08
N ARG A 24 -5.75 -2.50 2.93
CA ARG A 24 -4.78 -1.55 3.52
C ARG A 24 -3.86 -0.93 2.48
N ILE A 25 -3.36 -1.74 1.53
CA ILE A 25 -2.52 -1.24 0.43
C ILE A 25 -3.32 -0.28 -0.44
N GLU A 26 -4.54 -0.65 -0.83
CA GLU A 26 -5.41 0.18 -1.66
C GLU A 26 -5.73 1.52 -0.98
N GLN A 27 -6.06 1.50 0.32
CA GLN A 27 -6.28 2.73 1.09
C GLN A 27 -5.03 3.60 1.19
N ALA A 28 -3.84 3.00 1.33
CA ALA A 28 -2.59 3.73 1.38
C ALA A 28 -2.27 4.38 0.02
N GLU A 29 -2.46 3.66 -1.08
CA GLU A 29 -2.30 4.19 -2.44
C GLU A 29 -3.28 5.34 -2.71
N GLU A 30 -4.56 5.17 -2.37
CA GLU A 30 -5.57 6.22 -2.51
C GLU A 30 -5.17 7.48 -1.72
N HIS A 31 -4.71 7.31 -0.48
CA HIS A 31 -4.28 8.42 0.36
C HIS A 31 -3.08 9.17 -0.24
N ILE A 32 -2.09 8.46 -0.77
CA ILE A 32 -0.92 9.05 -1.44
C ILE A 32 -1.36 9.82 -2.69
N HIS A 33 -2.22 9.23 -3.52
CA HIS A 33 -2.77 9.87 -4.72
C HIS A 33 -3.56 11.13 -4.38
N TYR A 34 -4.41 11.06 -3.35
CA TYR A 34 -5.16 12.20 -2.85
C TYR A 34 -4.22 13.31 -2.37
N TYR A 35 -3.26 12.98 -1.51
CA TYR A 35 -2.30 13.94 -0.97
C TYR A 35 -1.50 14.63 -2.08
N ARG A 36 -0.98 13.86 -3.04
CA ARG A 36 -0.26 14.39 -4.21
C ARG A 36 -1.13 15.36 -5.01
N SER A 37 -2.40 15.02 -5.22
CA SER A 37 -3.34 15.88 -5.94
C SER A 37 -3.61 17.20 -5.21
N GLN A 38 -3.75 17.16 -3.87
CA GLN A 38 -3.90 18.38 -3.07
C GLN A 38 -2.64 19.25 -3.15
N MET A 39 -1.46 18.64 -3.19
CA MET A 39 -0.20 19.38 -3.26
C MET A 39 0.01 20.09 -4.58
N ILE A 40 -0.35 19.46 -5.70
CA ILE A 40 -0.33 20.10 -7.02
C ILE A 40 -1.26 21.32 -7.03
N ARG A 41 -2.49 21.17 -6.53
CA ARG A 41 -3.45 22.30 -6.46
C ARG A 41 -2.94 23.44 -5.58
N MET A 42 -2.32 23.11 -4.44
CA MET A 42 -1.74 24.09 -3.55
C MET A 42 -0.60 24.86 -4.25
N GLN A 43 0.26 24.16 -4.98
CA GLN A 43 1.36 24.77 -5.74
C GLN A 43 0.84 25.71 -6.84
N GLU A 44 -0.16 25.29 -7.60
CA GLU A 44 -0.83 26.11 -8.61
C GLU A 44 -1.43 27.38 -7.98
N HIS A 45 -2.12 27.22 -6.84
CA HIS A 45 -2.72 28.35 -6.14
C HIS A 45 -1.67 29.35 -5.62
N PHE A 46 -0.57 28.87 -5.04
CA PHE A 46 0.53 29.74 -4.61
C PHE A 46 1.17 30.48 -5.79
N TYR A 47 1.31 29.81 -6.93
CA TYR A 47 1.84 30.44 -8.14
C TYR A 47 0.91 31.56 -8.65
N ASP A 48 -0.41 31.35 -8.65
CA ASP A 48 -1.38 32.37 -9.03
C ASP A 48 -1.36 33.58 -8.09
N ILE A 49 -1.24 33.35 -6.78
CA ILE A 49 -1.07 34.42 -5.79
C ILE A 49 0.23 35.21 -6.08
N ALA A 50 1.35 34.52 -6.27
CA ALA A 50 2.62 35.17 -6.57
C ALA A 50 2.57 35.99 -7.87
N ARG A 51 1.88 35.47 -8.89
CA ARG A 51 1.63 36.18 -10.14
C ARG A 51 0.80 37.45 -9.93
N SER A 52 -0.27 37.37 -9.14
CA SER A 52 -1.10 38.55 -8.83
C SER A 52 -0.35 39.62 -8.05
N ALA A 53 0.61 39.20 -7.23
CA ALA A 53 1.48 40.09 -6.45
C ALA A 53 2.71 40.59 -7.24
N GLY A 54 2.94 40.09 -8.46
CA GLY A 54 4.07 40.47 -9.31
C GLY A 54 5.42 39.93 -8.84
N VAL A 55 5.44 38.88 -8.01
CA VAL A 55 6.64 38.28 -7.42
C VAL A 55 6.97 36.89 -7.97
N GLN A 56 6.26 36.43 -9.01
CA GLN A 56 6.48 35.09 -9.59
C GLN A 56 7.90 34.87 -10.13
N ASP A 57 8.55 35.95 -10.55
CA ASP A 57 9.93 35.95 -11.07
C ASP A 57 10.97 36.30 -10.00
N ASP A 58 10.55 36.55 -8.75
CA ASP A 58 11.47 36.81 -7.64
C ASP A 58 12.33 35.55 -7.38
N PRO A 59 13.66 35.65 -7.44
CA PRO A 59 14.53 34.48 -7.26
C PRO A 59 14.38 33.79 -5.90
N ARG A 60 14.04 34.53 -4.83
CA ARG A 60 13.79 33.97 -3.49
C ARG A 60 12.48 33.22 -3.48
N PHE A 61 11.42 33.77 -4.08
CA PHE A 61 10.15 33.06 -4.24
C PHE A 61 10.33 31.74 -5.01
N GLN A 62 11.01 31.78 -6.16
CA GLN A 62 11.27 30.58 -6.96
C GLN A 62 12.16 29.55 -6.23
N HIS A 63 13.08 30.00 -5.38
CA HIS A 63 13.88 29.10 -4.55
C HIS A 63 13.03 28.39 -3.50
N GLU A 64 12.21 29.14 -2.77
CA GLU A 64 11.33 28.63 -1.73
C GLU A 64 10.26 27.69 -2.30
N LEU A 65 9.64 28.07 -3.43
CA LEU A 65 8.67 27.22 -4.13
C LEU A 65 9.30 25.88 -4.54
N ARG A 66 10.50 25.91 -5.13
CA ARG A 66 11.23 24.69 -5.47
C ARG A 66 11.55 23.84 -4.25
N ARG A 67 12.01 24.45 -3.15
CA ARG A 67 12.32 23.74 -1.91
C ARG A 67 11.11 22.97 -1.38
N VAL A 68 9.95 23.64 -1.35
CA VAL A 68 8.69 23.02 -0.88
C VAL A 68 8.26 21.90 -1.83
N THR A 69 8.30 22.11 -3.15
CA THR A 69 7.96 21.07 -4.13
C THR A 69 8.87 19.85 -3.98
N THR A 70 10.19 20.03 -3.85
CA THR A 70 11.12 18.92 -3.63
C THR A 70 10.80 18.15 -2.34
N GLN A 71 10.51 18.85 -1.25
CA GLN A 71 10.14 18.20 0.01
C GLN A 71 8.85 17.38 -0.11
N ILE A 72 7.87 17.87 -0.88
CA ILE A 72 6.63 17.14 -1.16
C ILE A 72 6.93 15.88 -1.97
N ASP A 73 7.72 15.99 -3.04
CA ASP A 73 8.09 14.86 -3.88
C ASP A 73 8.87 13.78 -3.11
N ASP A 74 9.76 14.20 -2.20
CA ASP A 74 10.50 13.31 -1.31
C ASP A 74 9.55 12.54 -0.38
N ASN A 75 8.59 13.24 0.24
CA ASN A 75 7.59 12.62 1.12
C ASN A 75 6.68 11.63 0.37
N VAL A 76 6.23 11.98 -0.84
CA VAL A 76 5.42 11.09 -1.69
C VAL A 76 6.24 9.86 -2.08
N SER A 77 7.52 10.04 -2.40
CA SER A 77 8.42 8.95 -2.74
C SER A 77 8.65 8.01 -1.55
N GLU A 78 8.83 8.56 -0.35
CA GLU A 78 8.96 7.77 0.87
C GLU A 78 7.68 6.98 1.17
N ALA A 79 6.51 7.61 1.10
CA ALA A 79 5.22 6.95 1.30
C ALA A 79 5.01 5.82 0.27
N THR A 80 5.38 6.04 -1.00
CA THR A 80 5.31 5.02 -2.05
C THR A 80 6.20 3.82 -1.74
N ARG A 81 7.41 4.03 -1.21
CA ARG A 81 8.31 2.93 -0.79
C ARG A 81 7.71 2.08 0.33
N VAL A 82 6.95 2.70 1.24
CA VAL A 82 6.25 1.96 2.31
C VAL A 82 5.17 1.07 1.73
N VAL A 83 4.39 1.56 0.76
CA VAL A 83 3.37 0.74 0.06
C VAL A 83 4.00 -0.45 -0.65
N ILE A 84 5.11 -0.23 -1.37
CA ILE A 84 5.85 -1.31 -2.04
C ILE A 84 6.26 -2.40 -1.03
N ARG A 85 6.77 -2.00 0.14
CA ARG A 85 7.12 -2.95 1.20
C ARG A 85 5.92 -3.75 1.69
N PHE A 86 4.75 -3.12 1.83
CA PHE A 86 3.53 -3.85 2.18
C PHE A 86 3.10 -4.84 1.10
N ASP A 87 3.31 -4.53 -0.18
CA ASP A 87 3.04 -5.48 -1.27
C ASP A 87 4.02 -6.67 -1.28
N ASP A 88 5.29 -6.42 -0.97
CA ASP A 88 6.29 -7.48 -0.76
C ASP A 88 5.88 -8.39 0.41
N GLU A 89 5.53 -7.81 1.57
CA GLU A 89 5.05 -8.54 2.76
C GLU A 89 3.78 -9.36 2.44
N ARG A 90 2.84 -8.80 1.67
CA ARG A 90 1.65 -9.52 1.20
C ARG A 90 2.01 -10.71 0.30
N THR A 91 3.00 -10.55 -0.56
CA THR A 91 3.50 -11.60 -1.46
C THR A 91 4.13 -12.74 -0.68
N GLU A 92 4.95 -12.42 0.32
CA GLU A 92 5.54 -13.40 1.24
C GLU A 92 4.46 -14.15 2.04
N MET A 93 3.50 -13.41 2.60
CA MET A 93 2.36 -13.96 3.33
C MET A 93 1.54 -14.93 2.45
N THR A 94 1.23 -14.53 1.22
CA THR A 94 0.47 -15.39 0.28
C THR A 94 1.24 -16.67 -0.05
N THR A 95 2.56 -16.57 -0.19
CA THR A 95 3.44 -17.72 -0.41
C THR A 95 3.42 -18.67 0.79
N ARG A 96 3.46 -18.13 2.02
CA ARG A 96 3.33 -18.90 3.26
C ARG A 96 1.97 -19.60 3.36
N HIS A 97 0.87 -18.89 3.12
CA HIS A 97 -0.49 -19.47 3.12
C HIS A 97 -0.63 -20.63 2.14
N ARG A 98 -0.03 -20.51 0.95
CA ARG A 98 0.00 -21.59 -0.04
C ARG A 98 0.71 -22.84 0.51
N ARG A 99 1.87 -22.67 1.16
CA ARG A 99 2.61 -23.79 1.77
C ARG A 99 1.82 -24.45 2.89
N GLU A 100 1.23 -23.66 3.79
CA GLU A 100 0.41 -24.17 4.90
C GLU A 100 -0.81 -24.98 4.40
N ARG A 101 -1.46 -24.52 3.32
CA ARG A 101 -2.57 -25.25 2.68
C ARG A 101 -2.10 -26.56 2.04
N GLU A 102 -0.91 -26.57 1.43
CA GLU A 102 -0.33 -27.77 0.82
C GLU A 102 0.07 -28.80 1.87
N GLU A 103 0.77 -28.38 2.93
CA GLU A 103 1.14 -29.22 4.08
C GLU A 103 -0.10 -29.82 4.76
N LEU A 104 -1.15 -29.02 4.97
CA LEU A 104 -2.39 -29.52 5.56
C LEU A 104 -3.10 -30.51 4.63
N ARG A 105 -3.12 -30.26 3.30
CA ARG A 105 -3.66 -31.22 2.33
C ARG A 105 -2.89 -32.53 2.32
N GLU A 106 -1.57 -32.48 2.40
CA GLU A 106 -0.73 -33.69 2.48
C GLU A 106 -0.98 -34.47 3.76
N ARG A 107 -1.05 -33.78 4.91
CA ARG A 107 -1.42 -34.39 6.19
C ARG A 107 -2.78 -35.10 6.11
N LEU A 108 -3.79 -34.44 5.55
CA LEU A 108 -5.12 -35.01 5.36
C LEU A 108 -5.13 -36.23 4.43
N ARG A 109 -4.29 -36.24 3.38
CA ARG A 109 -4.13 -37.43 2.53
C ARG A 109 -3.47 -38.59 3.27
N GLN A 110 -2.48 -38.30 4.11
CA GLN A 110 -1.77 -39.31 4.89
C GLN A 110 -2.62 -39.89 6.02
N THR A 111 -3.41 -39.08 6.71
CA THR A 111 -4.35 -39.55 7.75
C THR A 111 -5.61 -40.19 7.16
N GLY A 112 -6.07 -39.73 5.99
CA GLY A 112 -7.21 -40.31 5.27
C GLY A 112 -6.91 -41.62 4.51
N ALA A 113 -5.64 -41.93 4.21
CA ALA A 113 -5.23 -43.22 3.63
C ALA A 113 -4.94 -44.31 4.68
N ALA A 114 -5.07 -43.98 5.97
CA ALA A 114 -4.88 -44.89 7.09
C ALA A 114 -6.20 -45.40 7.71
N GLN A 115 -7.33 -45.23 7.02
CA GLN A 115 -8.65 -45.79 7.38
C GLN A 115 -9.23 -46.65 6.26
#